data_AF-E4Y7C5-F1
#
_entry.id   AF-E4Y7C5-F1
#
_cell.length_a   1.000
_cell.length_b   1.000
_cell.length_c   1.000
_cell.angle_alpha   90.00
_cell.angle_beta   90.00
_cell.angle_gamma   90.00
#
_symmetry.space_group_name_H-M   'P 1'
#
loop_
_entity.id
_entity.type
_entity.pdbx_description
1 polymer ?
#
loop_
_entity_poly.entity_id
_entity_poly.type
_entity_poly.pdbx_seq_one_letter_code
_entity_poly.pdbx_strand_id
1 'polypeptide(L)'
;MKSEMRSESDGESEVEGKIITCQRQDCEVKRVNYEDFFGKGKYFCCRICAVEYSIMASTEQFLKNSADQEKADLEDKSTLKFNGKSLVVAKSFQGKKKDKKESVFLWTRYLAQTKSRAAPVCAFPHAILSDDWDLIQPGMKVETYNLDSHSPTKLFWFAEVMRIEGYKALLRYLGMEKNLMDFWASLCSNDVHPVGWAARQELTISPPKCIEKTQRDWKRYIIDNLQGKPTYPRDFESTAEDELKIDGLNTGQYLEIVDPTCIRKTRVAFIEKLSGGGRVSIKFFDGRDDEIFACHIKSPVCHPLGWSLEIGHDRREMPDDFYQDLKNNCVPAELFNQDAEQTTFVPQFEEGMKVEAVNATRVNSICTATIKKILNKGYLMISIDASANPEFSHIHSADSDFCYHWTSSCLQYTGFARDFSLPLTNAAGEEIEWDEEDFLPEKISDQLKERTAEKNNPFKVGWKLEAVDLMDPKLICPSTVKNVCAGLLQIGFDGWGDDFDQFIPWRSPDIYPAGWCELVNHSLQAPKETENLSKAAKRRRTGRS
;
A
#
# COMPACT_ATOMS: atom_id res chain seq x y z
N MET A 1 -34.53 64.38 -63.41
CA MET A 1 -34.37 64.11 -61.97
C MET A 1 -33.39 62.96 -61.82
N LYS A 2 -32.20 63.26 -61.29
CA LYS A 2 -31.09 62.31 -61.10
C LYS A 2 -31.03 61.87 -59.63
N SER A 3 -30.60 60.63 -59.47
CA SER A 3 -30.19 59.92 -58.25
C SER A 3 -28.98 60.56 -57.54
N GLU A 4 -28.93 60.45 -56.21
CA GLU A 4 -27.77 60.76 -55.37
C GLU A 4 -27.48 59.67 -54.32
N MET A 5 -26.21 59.68 -53.88
CA MET A 5 -25.45 58.75 -53.01
C MET A 5 -25.32 59.24 -51.55
N ARG A 6 -24.87 58.32 -50.66
CA ARG A 6 -24.19 58.46 -49.33
C ARG A 6 -25.11 58.80 -48.13
N SER A 7 -24.86 58.37 -46.88
CA SER A 7 -23.67 57.85 -46.15
C SER A 7 -24.07 57.05 -44.87
N GLU A 8 -23.12 56.29 -44.32
CA GLU A 8 -23.11 55.60 -43.03
C GLU A 8 -23.23 56.54 -41.80
N SER A 9 -23.84 56.04 -40.71
CA SER A 9 -23.45 56.36 -39.33
C SER A 9 -23.94 55.27 -38.36
N ASP A 10 -23.08 54.96 -37.41
CA ASP A 10 -23.06 53.85 -36.46
C ASP A 10 -24.34 53.60 -35.64
N GLY A 11 -24.62 52.31 -35.45
CA GLY A 11 -25.53 51.80 -34.43
C GLY A 11 -24.85 50.64 -33.69
N GLU A 12 -24.09 50.96 -32.64
CA GLU A 12 -23.70 49.99 -31.62
C GLU A 12 -24.97 49.49 -30.93
N SER A 13 -25.38 48.25 -31.21
CA SER A 13 -26.33 47.53 -30.37
C SER A 13 -25.56 46.82 -29.25
N GLU A 14 -25.69 47.35 -28.04
CA GLU A 14 -25.24 46.72 -26.79
C GLU A 14 -25.79 45.28 -26.70
N VAL A 15 -24.89 44.30 -26.77
CA VAL A 15 -25.21 42.90 -26.48
C VAL A 15 -25.18 42.73 -24.96
N GLU A 16 -26.35 42.78 -24.31
CA GLU A 16 -26.50 42.38 -22.90
C GLU A 16 -26.07 40.91 -22.74
N GLY A 17 -24.82 40.70 -22.33
CA GLY A 17 -24.28 39.37 -22.06
C GLY A 17 -24.82 38.80 -20.75
N LYS A 18 -25.52 37.66 -20.80
CA LYS A 18 -25.86 36.89 -19.61
C LYS A 18 -24.59 36.50 -18.86
N ILE A 19 -24.50 36.85 -17.57
CA ILE A 19 -23.42 36.37 -16.70
C ILE A 19 -23.59 34.86 -16.48
N ILE A 20 -22.68 34.06 -17.01
CA ILE A 20 -22.65 32.60 -16.85
C ILE A 20 -21.68 32.27 -15.71
N THR A 21 -22.12 31.40 -14.81
CA THR A 21 -21.35 30.98 -13.63
C THR A 21 -20.79 29.57 -13.86
N CYS A 22 -19.55 29.34 -13.42
CA CYS A 22 -18.94 28.01 -13.50
C CYS A 22 -19.76 26.97 -12.70
N GLN A 23 -19.99 25.79 -13.29
CA GLN A 23 -20.78 24.73 -12.66
C GLN A 23 -20.01 23.90 -11.62
N ARG A 24 -18.71 24.13 -11.44
CA ARG A 24 -17.99 23.63 -10.27
C ARG A 24 -18.44 24.45 -9.06
N GLN A 25 -19.07 23.81 -8.08
CA GLN A 25 -19.65 24.46 -6.89
C GLN A 25 -18.67 25.31 -6.08
N ASP A 26 -17.37 25.10 -6.28
CA ASP A 26 -16.28 25.73 -5.54
C ASP A 26 -15.57 26.83 -6.35
N CYS A 27 -16.03 27.10 -7.57
CA CYS A 27 -15.41 28.07 -8.47
C CYS A 27 -16.20 29.38 -8.48
N GLU A 28 -15.56 30.47 -8.03
CA GLU A 28 -16.17 31.81 -7.95
C GLU A 28 -16.08 32.62 -9.25
N VAL A 29 -15.56 32.01 -10.34
CA VAL A 29 -15.38 32.69 -11.62
C VAL A 29 -16.71 32.81 -12.38
N LYS A 30 -17.09 34.05 -12.67
CA LYS A 30 -18.24 34.44 -13.50
C LYS A 30 -17.71 35.13 -14.76
N ARG A 31 -18.22 34.77 -15.94
CA ARG A 31 -17.85 35.43 -17.22
C ARG A 31 -19.07 35.82 -18.02
N VAL A 32 -18.88 36.79 -18.91
CA VAL A 32 -19.94 37.43 -19.70
C VAL A 32 -20.06 36.80 -21.10
N ASN A 33 -19.01 36.12 -21.59
CA ASN A 33 -18.98 35.47 -22.90
C ASN A 33 -19.09 33.93 -22.79
N TYR A 34 -20.01 33.34 -23.56
CA TYR A 34 -20.27 31.90 -23.61
C TYR A 34 -19.10 31.12 -24.25
N GLU A 35 -18.41 31.73 -25.22
CA GLU A 35 -17.32 31.08 -25.96
C GLU A 35 -16.06 30.85 -25.12
N ASP A 36 -15.96 31.52 -23.96
CA ASP A 36 -14.84 31.43 -23.02
C ASP A 36 -14.96 30.25 -22.03
N PHE A 37 -16.04 29.46 -22.11
CA PHE A 37 -16.31 28.31 -21.24
C PHE A 37 -15.99 26.97 -21.93
N PHE A 38 -15.44 26.04 -21.16
CA PHE A 38 -15.02 24.72 -21.65
C PHE A 38 -16.14 23.67 -21.48
N GLY A 39 -16.49 22.93 -22.54
CA GLY A 39 -17.33 21.71 -22.50
C GLY A 39 -18.60 21.74 -23.38
N LYS A 40 -19.10 20.56 -23.81
CA LYS A 40 -20.40 20.43 -24.48
C LYS A 40 -21.49 20.14 -23.44
N GLY A 41 -22.40 21.08 -23.22
CA GLY A 41 -23.59 20.91 -22.35
C GLY A 41 -23.39 21.27 -20.86
N LYS A 42 -22.18 21.67 -20.45
CA LYS A 42 -21.84 22.14 -19.09
C LYS A 42 -20.81 23.27 -19.16
N TYR A 43 -20.88 24.22 -18.23
CA TYR A 43 -20.12 25.48 -18.28
C TYR A 43 -18.97 25.50 -17.24
N PHE A 44 -17.72 25.33 -17.68
CA PHE A 44 -16.52 25.44 -16.82
C PHE A 44 -15.58 26.58 -17.23
N CYS A 45 -15.15 27.41 -16.26
CA CYS A 45 -14.35 28.61 -16.55
C CYS A 45 -12.91 28.29 -17.02
N CYS A 46 -12.45 27.07 -16.76
CA CYS A 46 -11.17 26.54 -17.20
C CYS A 46 -11.24 25.02 -17.23
N ARG A 47 -10.28 24.42 -17.94
CA ARG A 47 -10.18 22.97 -18.08
C ARG A 47 -9.97 22.24 -16.75
N ILE A 48 -9.23 22.84 -15.82
CA ILE A 48 -9.03 22.30 -14.47
C ILE A 48 -10.38 22.14 -13.75
N CYS A 49 -11.27 23.13 -13.85
CA CYS A 49 -12.61 23.03 -13.27
C CYS A 49 -13.48 21.95 -13.92
N ALA A 50 -13.32 21.70 -15.22
CA ALA A 50 -14.00 20.61 -15.92
C ALA A 50 -13.48 19.23 -15.49
N VAL A 51 -12.16 19.07 -15.38
CA VAL A 51 -11.50 17.83 -14.96
C VAL A 51 -11.86 17.50 -13.51
N GLU A 52 -11.75 18.46 -12.60
CA GLU A 52 -12.12 18.27 -11.20
C GLU A 52 -13.60 17.94 -11.03
N TYR A 53 -14.48 18.59 -11.79
CA TYR A 53 -15.91 18.27 -11.78
C TYR A 53 -16.19 16.85 -12.29
N SER A 54 -15.49 16.40 -13.35
CA SER A 54 -15.61 15.04 -13.86
C SER A 54 -15.11 13.99 -12.87
N ILE A 55 -14.02 14.26 -12.15
CA ILE A 55 -13.52 13.38 -11.08
C ILE A 55 -14.60 13.21 -10.01
N MET A 56 -15.23 14.31 -9.56
CA MET A 56 -16.31 14.25 -8.58
C MET A 56 -17.54 13.47 -9.10
N ALA A 57 -17.89 13.63 -10.38
CA ALA A 57 -18.99 12.90 -11.02
C ALA A 57 -18.70 11.39 -11.18
N SER A 58 -17.46 11.01 -11.51
CA SER A 58 -17.02 9.61 -11.60
C SER A 58 -17.02 8.93 -10.23
N THR A 59 -16.63 9.64 -9.17
CA THR A 59 -16.77 9.16 -7.79
C THR A 59 -18.23 8.95 -7.40
N GLU A 60 -19.15 9.83 -7.83
CA GLU A 60 -20.59 9.65 -7.61
C GLU A 60 -21.19 8.49 -8.41
N GLN A 61 -20.69 8.24 -9.63
CA GLN A 61 -21.09 7.10 -10.45
C GLN A 61 -20.63 5.77 -9.83
N PHE A 62 -19.39 5.72 -9.32
CA PHE A 62 -18.84 4.56 -8.62
C PHE A 62 -19.62 4.25 -7.32
N LEU A 63 -20.02 5.30 -6.58
CA LEU A 63 -20.85 5.16 -5.39
C LEU A 63 -22.28 4.66 -5.71
N LYS A 64 -22.86 5.06 -6.84
CA LYS A 64 -24.15 4.52 -7.30
C LYS A 64 -24.04 3.06 -7.70
N ASN A 65 -23.00 2.68 -8.43
CA ASN A 65 -22.77 1.29 -8.81
C ASN A 65 -22.55 0.39 -7.58
N SER A 66 -21.85 0.89 -6.56
CA SER A 66 -21.67 0.16 -5.29
C SER A 66 -22.97 0.01 -4.48
N ALA A 67 -23.88 0.99 -4.55
CA ALA A 67 -25.19 0.94 -3.89
C ALA A 67 -26.21 0.08 -4.65
N ASP A 68 -26.09 -0.01 -5.98
CA ASP A 68 -26.90 -0.89 -6.82
C ASP A 68 -26.44 -2.37 -6.67
N GLN A 69 -25.15 -2.61 -6.41
CA GLN A 69 -24.61 -3.92 -6.03
C GLN A 69 -25.15 -4.39 -4.66
N GLU A 70 -25.20 -3.52 -3.65
CA GLU A 70 -25.81 -3.83 -2.34
C GLU A 70 -27.31 -4.11 -2.43
N LYS A 71 -28.03 -3.46 -3.36
CA LYS A 71 -29.46 -3.74 -3.61
C LYS A 71 -29.68 -5.08 -4.30
N ALA A 72 -28.80 -5.48 -5.23
CA ALA A 72 -28.87 -6.80 -5.86
C ALA A 72 -28.62 -7.92 -4.84
N ASP A 73 -27.68 -7.72 -3.91
CA ASP A 73 -27.36 -8.66 -2.82
C ASP A 73 -28.47 -8.74 -1.73
N LEU A 74 -29.35 -7.73 -1.66
CA LEU A 74 -30.53 -7.69 -0.79
C LEU A 74 -31.76 -8.38 -1.39
N GLU A 75 -31.90 -8.39 -2.73
CA GLU A 75 -33.03 -9.06 -3.40
C GLU A 75 -32.86 -10.59 -3.46
N ASP A 76 -31.62 -11.09 -3.47
CA ASP A 76 -31.30 -12.53 -3.50
C ASP A 76 -31.46 -13.25 -2.15
N LYS A 77 -31.71 -12.49 -1.06
CA LYS A 77 -31.98 -13.03 0.29
C LYS A 77 -33.47 -13.22 0.62
N SER A 78 -34.37 -13.03 -0.35
CA SER A 78 -35.82 -13.05 -0.11
C SER A 78 -36.51 -14.42 -0.25
N THR A 79 -35.78 -15.49 -0.58
CA THR A 79 -36.32 -16.86 -0.56
C THR A 79 -35.46 -17.76 0.31
N LEU A 80 -35.86 -17.93 1.59
CA LEU A 80 -35.82 -19.20 2.35
C LEU A 80 -36.49 -18.98 3.72
N LYS A 81 -37.65 -19.60 3.91
CA LYS A 81 -38.37 -19.71 5.21
C LYS A 81 -37.82 -20.91 5.97
N PHE A 82 -37.60 -20.81 7.29
CA PHE A 82 -38.33 -21.58 8.33
C PHE A 82 -37.83 -21.32 9.78
N ASN A 83 -38.82 -21.10 10.65
CA ASN A 83 -39.00 -21.42 12.08
C ASN A 83 -37.86 -21.33 13.13
N GLY A 84 -38.04 -20.40 14.08
CA GLY A 84 -38.58 -20.77 15.40
C GLY A 84 -37.69 -20.58 16.65
N LYS A 85 -37.98 -19.52 17.45
CA LYS A 85 -37.88 -19.35 18.93
C LYS A 85 -36.49 -19.54 19.59
N SER A 86 -35.99 -18.76 20.56
CA SER A 86 -36.51 -17.73 21.47
C SER A 86 -35.34 -16.89 22.07
N LEU A 87 -35.70 -15.69 22.54
CA LEU A 87 -35.01 -14.61 23.26
C LEU A 87 -33.79 -14.93 24.15
N VAL A 88 -32.81 -13.99 24.25
CA VAL A 88 -32.64 -13.07 25.41
C VAL A 88 -32.04 -11.73 24.96
N VAL A 89 -32.60 -10.65 25.50
CA VAL A 89 -32.33 -9.23 25.27
C VAL A 89 -31.07 -8.76 26.01
N ALA A 90 -30.17 -8.05 25.33
CA ALA A 90 -29.23 -7.11 25.97
C ALA A 90 -29.21 -5.79 25.17
N LYS A 91 -29.35 -4.69 25.90
CA LYS A 91 -29.78 -3.38 25.41
C LYS A 91 -28.70 -2.63 24.64
N SER A 92 -29.16 -2.02 23.57
CA SER A 92 -28.56 -0.97 22.74
C SER A 92 -28.10 0.27 23.52
N PHE A 93 -26.90 0.76 23.21
CA PHE A 93 -26.62 2.19 23.18
C PHE A 93 -26.50 2.64 21.72
N GLN A 94 -27.59 3.22 21.21
CA GLN A 94 -27.60 3.90 19.91
C GLN A 94 -26.94 5.28 20.05
N GLY A 95 -25.75 5.42 19.48
CA GLY A 95 -25.25 6.71 19.00
C GLY A 95 -25.22 6.67 17.49
N LYS A 96 -26.12 7.42 16.83
CA LYS A 96 -26.14 7.58 15.36
C LYS A 96 -24.79 8.13 14.89
N LYS A 97 -23.93 7.28 14.31
CA LYS A 97 -22.77 7.74 13.55
C LYS A 97 -23.28 8.32 12.22
N LYS A 98 -22.97 9.60 12.03
CA LYS A 98 -23.19 10.37 10.81
C LYS A 98 -22.18 9.86 9.78
N ASP A 99 -22.61 9.30 8.65
CA ASP A 99 -21.71 8.84 7.59
C ASP A 99 -20.83 9.99 7.11
N LYS A 100 -19.55 9.91 7.49
CA LYS A 100 -18.54 10.92 7.21
C LYS A 100 -17.86 10.45 5.92
N LYS A 101 -18.27 11.03 4.78
CA LYS A 101 -17.67 10.76 3.46
C LYS A 101 -16.16 10.99 3.54
N GLU A 102 -15.40 9.90 3.67
CA GLU A 102 -13.95 9.90 3.84
C GLU A 102 -13.30 10.16 2.47
N SER A 103 -12.35 11.09 2.43
CA SER A 103 -11.66 11.42 1.18
C SER A 103 -10.66 10.32 0.85
N VAL A 104 -10.79 9.68 -0.30
CA VAL A 104 -9.84 8.67 -0.79
C VAL A 104 -8.43 9.27 -0.87
N PHE A 105 -7.45 8.60 -0.26
CA PHE A 105 -6.05 9.00 -0.33
C PHE A 105 -5.49 8.76 -1.74
N LEU A 106 -4.69 9.70 -2.24
CA LEU A 106 -4.08 9.63 -3.57
C LEU A 106 -2.59 9.94 -3.48
N TRP A 107 -1.76 8.93 -3.75
CA TRP A 107 -0.30 9.06 -3.78
C TRP A 107 0.17 10.20 -4.67
N THR A 108 -0.42 10.34 -5.84
CA THR A 108 -0.05 11.35 -6.84
C THR A 108 -0.15 12.78 -6.30
N ARG A 109 -1.23 13.07 -5.56
CA ARG A 109 -1.42 14.34 -4.87
C ARG A 109 -0.45 14.48 -3.70
N TYR A 110 -0.30 13.42 -2.91
CA TYR A 110 0.53 13.44 -1.71
C TYR A 110 2.02 13.67 -2.02
N LEU A 111 2.57 12.93 -2.98
CA LEU A 111 3.96 13.08 -3.43
C LEU A 111 4.22 14.46 -4.05
N ALA A 112 3.27 14.98 -4.85
CA ALA A 112 3.38 16.33 -5.42
C ALA A 112 3.39 17.44 -4.36
N GLN A 113 2.55 17.31 -3.32
CA GLN A 113 2.44 18.30 -2.25
C GLN A 113 3.64 18.27 -1.30
N THR A 114 4.08 17.07 -0.93
CA THR A 114 5.19 16.89 0.03
C THR A 114 6.57 16.96 -0.62
N LYS A 115 6.63 16.87 -1.96
CA LYS A 115 7.89 16.73 -2.72
C LYS A 115 8.75 15.55 -2.25
N SER A 116 8.11 14.53 -1.68
CA SER A 116 8.77 13.32 -1.19
C SER A 116 9.09 12.35 -2.33
N ARG A 117 9.97 11.39 -2.02
CA ARG A 117 10.35 10.28 -2.90
C ARG A 117 9.70 9.01 -2.39
N ALA A 118 9.20 8.14 -3.26
CA ALA A 118 8.80 6.80 -2.88
C ALA A 118 9.97 5.82 -3.08
N ALA A 119 9.99 4.76 -2.28
CA ALA A 119 10.89 3.63 -2.51
C ALA A 119 10.58 2.98 -3.88
N PRO A 120 11.61 2.59 -4.66
CA PRO A 120 11.41 1.92 -5.95
C PRO A 120 10.89 0.48 -5.73
N VAL A 121 10.18 -0.09 -6.71
CA VAL A 121 9.59 -1.44 -6.58
C VAL A 121 10.65 -2.51 -6.36
N CYS A 122 11.81 -2.40 -7.01
CA CYS A 122 12.94 -3.32 -6.83
C CYS A 122 13.53 -3.34 -5.41
N ALA A 123 13.17 -2.38 -4.54
CA ALA A 123 13.52 -2.45 -3.12
C ALA A 123 12.70 -3.49 -2.34
N PHE A 124 11.63 -4.02 -2.93
CA PHE A 124 10.67 -4.94 -2.32
C PHE A 124 10.70 -6.29 -3.05
N PRO A 125 11.44 -7.30 -2.56
CA PRO A 125 11.65 -8.55 -3.29
C PRO A 125 10.38 -9.38 -3.54
N HIS A 126 9.32 -9.14 -2.78
CA HIS A 126 8.05 -9.85 -2.90
C HIS A 126 6.99 -9.07 -3.71
N ALA A 127 7.30 -7.83 -4.10
CA ALA A 127 6.36 -7.00 -4.83
C ALA A 127 6.23 -7.44 -6.29
N ILE A 128 5.07 -7.21 -6.87
CA ILE A 128 4.76 -7.54 -8.27
C ILE A 128 5.74 -6.81 -9.21
N LEU A 129 6.33 -7.54 -10.15
CA LEU A 129 7.30 -7.07 -11.15
C LEU A 129 8.61 -6.56 -10.56
N SER A 130 8.97 -6.97 -9.34
CA SER A 130 10.20 -6.48 -8.68
C SER A 130 11.46 -6.77 -9.48
N ASP A 131 11.58 -7.98 -10.03
CA ASP A 131 12.76 -8.44 -10.79
C ASP A 131 12.88 -7.75 -12.16
N ASP A 132 11.75 -7.39 -12.78
CA ASP A 132 11.69 -6.75 -14.09
C ASP A 132 11.63 -5.21 -14.00
N TRP A 133 11.62 -4.64 -12.79
CA TRP A 133 11.38 -3.20 -12.61
C TRP A 133 12.48 -2.31 -13.23
N ASP A 134 13.70 -2.83 -13.34
CA ASP A 134 14.82 -2.13 -13.96
C ASP A 134 14.62 -1.88 -15.47
N LEU A 135 13.66 -2.57 -16.10
CA LEU A 135 13.24 -2.34 -17.48
C LEU A 135 12.48 -1.02 -17.66
N ILE A 136 12.02 -0.37 -16.58
CA ILE A 136 11.32 0.92 -16.64
C ILE A 136 12.23 2.01 -16.08
N GLN A 137 12.54 3.01 -16.91
CA GLN A 137 13.50 4.06 -16.55
C GLN A 137 13.00 5.46 -16.96
N PRO A 138 13.39 6.51 -16.23
CA PRO A 138 13.20 7.87 -16.68
C PRO A 138 13.79 8.11 -18.08
N GLY A 139 13.13 8.92 -18.89
CA GLY A 139 13.48 9.23 -20.28
C GLY A 139 12.78 8.35 -21.33
N MET A 140 12.18 7.23 -20.92
CA MET A 140 11.39 6.37 -21.81
C MET A 140 10.20 7.10 -22.43
N LYS A 141 9.88 6.74 -23.67
CA LYS A 141 8.72 7.26 -24.39
C LYS A 141 7.57 6.28 -24.27
N VAL A 142 6.38 6.80 -23.98
CA VAL A 142 5.17 6.00 -23.77
C VAL A 142 3.99 6.60 -24.51
N GLU A 143 2.97 5.80 -24.76
CA GLU A 143 1.65 6.26 -25.19
C GLU A 143 0.70 6.27 -23.99
N THR A 144 -0.10 7.32 -23.86
CA THR A 144 -1.07 7.48 -22.77
C THR A 144 -2.25 8.33 -23.20
N TYR A 145 -3.33 8.32 -22.43
CA TYR A 145 -4.52 9.12 -22.71
C TYR A 145 -4.19 10.61 -22.80
N ASN A 146 -4.74 11.28 -23.82
CA ASN A 146 -4.70 12.72 -23.96
C ASN A 146 -5.80 13.35 -23.07
N LEU A 147 -5.43 13.66 -21.83
CA LEU A 147 -6.26 14.34 -20.83
C LEU A 147 -6.63 15.77 -21.26
N ASP A 148 -5.86 16.33 -22.20
CA ASP A 148 -6.06 17.63 -22.80
C ASP A 148 -6.84 17.55 -24.14
N SER A 149 -7.65 16.50 -24.34
CA SER A 149 -8.68 16.38 -25.39
C SER A 149 -10.10 16.77 -24.94
N HIS A 150 -10.85 17.48 -25.79
CA HIS A 150 -12.30 17.73 -25.62
C HIS A 150 -13.13 16.83 -26.54
N SER A 151 -12.47 15.86 -27.19
CA SER A 151 -13.15 14.90 -28.04
C SER A 151 -14.03 13.99 -27.18
N PRO A 152 -15.23 13.60 -27.64
CA PRO A 152 -15.99 12.53 -27.02
C PRO A 152 -15.30 11.16 -27.19
N THR A 153 -14.35 11.04 -28.12
CA THR A 153 -13.53 9.84 -28.29
C THR A 153 -12.26 9.91 -27.45
N LYS A 154 -11.84 8.77 -26.90
CA LYS A 154 -10.54 8.62 -26.23
C LYS A 154 -9.44 8.84 -27.26
N LEU A 155 -8.65 9.90 -27.08
CA LEU A 155 -7.46 10.19 -27.87
C LEU A 155 -6.22 9.84 -27.06
N PHE A 156 -5.16 9.44 -27.75
CA PHE A 156 -3.88 9.13 -27.14
C PHE A 156 -2.81 10.12 -27.60
N TRP A 157 -1.78 10.29 -26.78
CA TRP A 157 -0.59 11.04 -27.14
C TRP A 157 0.66 10.43 -26.52
N PHE A 158 1.81 10.83 -27.05
CA PHE A 158 3.10 10.42 -26.55
C PHE A 158 3.50 11.24 -25.32
N ALA A 159 4.08 10.58 -24.34
CA ALA A 159 4.67 11.19 -23.16
C ALA A 159 6.08 10.63 -22.89
N GLU A 160 6.84 11.38 -22.10
CA GLU A 160 8.13 10.97 -21.55
C GLU A 160 7.98 10.70 -20.06
N VAL A 161 8.58 9.61 -19.60
CA VAL A 161 8.68 9.26 -18.18
C VAL A 161 9.70 10.19 -17.52
N MET A 162 9.24 11.16 -16.74
CA MET A 162 10.11 12.11 -16.06
C MET A 162 10.66 11.54 -14.75
N ARG A 163 9.85 10.74 -14.04
CA ARG A 163 10.20 10.13 -12.77
C ARG A 163 9.35 8.90 -12.49
N ILE A 164 9.88 7.98 -11.69
CA ILE A 164 9.19 6.80 -11.16
C ILE A 164 9.20 6.87 -9.64
N GLU A 165 8.07 6.62 -9.01
CA GLU A 165 7.85 6.59 -7.56
C GLU A 165 6.95 5.39 -7.22
N GLY A 166 7.53 4.28 -6.76
CA GLY A 166 6.81 3.01 -6.64
C GLY A 166 6.22 2.59 -7.99
N TYR A 167 4.93 2.23 -8.00
CA TYR A 167 4.17 1.90 -9.21
C TYR A 167 3.65 3.13 -9.98
N LYS A 168 4.03 4.35 -9.59
CA LYS A 168 3.59 5.60 -10.22
C LYS A 168 4.69 6.23 -11.07
N ALA A 169 4.30 6.80 -12.20
CA ALA A 169 5.19 7.61 -13.03
C ALA A 169 4.68 9.04 -13.18
N LEU A 170 5.59 9.99 -13.11
CA LEU A 170 5.34 11.37 -13.52
C LEU A 170 5.63 11.47 -15.02
N LEU A 171 4.62 11.78 -15.81
CA LEU A 171 4.69 11.84 -17.26
C LEU A 171 4.61 13.29 -17.75
N ARG A 172 5.30 13.57 -18.85
CA ARG A 172 5.22 14.84 -19.58
C ARG A 172 4.90 14.57 -21.04
N TYR A 173 3.86 15.20 -21.59
CA TYR A 173 3.57 15.08 -23.02
C TYR A 173 4.72 15.57 -23.90
N LEU A 174 5.00 14.83 -24.96
CA LEU A 174 5.98 15.27 -25.97
C LEU A 174 5.50 16.56 -26.64
N GLY A 175 6.43 17.52 -26.76
CA GLY A 175 6.15 18.87 -27.27
C GLY A 175 5.93 19.92 -26.17
N MET A 176 5.92 19.53 -24.89
CA MET A 176 5.86 20.47 -23.77
C MET A 176 7.25 20.80 -23.24
N GLU A 177 7.58 22.10 -23.17
CA GLU A 177 8.89 22.58 -22.73
C GLU A 177 9.04 22.67 -21.19
N LYS A 178 7.92 22.73 -20.44
CA LYS A 178 7.91 22.95 -18.99
C LYS A 178 7.02 21.95 -18.26
N ASN A 179 7.22 21.86 -16.95
CA ASN A 179 6.42 21.09 -15.98
C ASN A 179 4.98 21.60 -15.76
N LEU A 180 4.44 22.39 -16.68
CA LEU A 180 3.14 23.06 -16.54
C LEU A 180 1.96 22.08 -16.59
N MET A 181 2.14 20.93 -17.22
CA MET A 181 1.12 19.87 -17.36
C MET A 181 1.73 18.49 -17.10
N ASP A 182 2.75 18.39 -16.24
CA ASP A 182 3.22 17.08 -15.80
C ASP A 182 2.07 16.42 -15.02
N PHE A 183 1.80 15.15 -15.30
CA PHE A 183 0.71 14.41 -14.67
C PHE A 183 1.20 13.04 -14.23
N TRP A 184 0.59 12.52 -13.18
CA TRP A 184 0.91 11.19 -12.68
C TRP A 184 0.05 10.14 -13.38
N ALA A 185 0.65 8.99 -13.65
CA ALA A 185 -0.02 7.77 -14.14
C ALA A 185 0.40 6.56 -13.31
N SER A 186 -0.45 5.54 -13.26
CA SER A 186 -0.07 4.22 -12.74
C SER A 186 0.62 3.44 -13.86
N LEU A 187 1.76 2.82 -13.57
CA LEU A 187 2.51 2.03 -14.55
C LEU A 187 1.87 0.66 -14.79
N CYS A 188 1.29 0.07 -13.74
CA CYS A 188 0.60 -1.22 -13.84
C CYS A 188 -0.91 -1.07 -14.08
N SER A 189 -1.34 0.02 -14.73
CA SER A 189 -2.72 0.19 -15.21
C SER A 189 -2.75 0.27 -16.73
N ASN A 190 -3.94 0.14 -17.31
CA ASN A 190 -4.19 0.34 -18.75
C ASN A 190 -4.13 1.82 -19.19
N ASP A 191 -3.30 2.64 -18.54
CA ASP A 191 -3.13 4.07 -18.83
C ASP A 191 -1.80 4.39 -19.54
N VAL A 192 -0.83 3.48 -19.49
CA VAL A 192 0.52 3.67 -20.04
C VAL A 192 0.89 2.49 -20.91
N HIS A 193 1.26 2.76 -22.16
CA HIS A 193 1.51 1.72 -23.15
C HIS A 193 2.80 1.96 -23.92
N PRO A 194 3.37 0.91 -24.54
CA PRO A 194 4.51 1.07 -25.44
C PRO A 194 4.15 1.87 -26.69
N VAL A 195 5.13 2.62 -27.22
CA VAL A 195 5.00 3.31 -28.51
C VAL A 195 4.61 2.32 -29.62
N GLY A 196 3.59 2.70 -30.38
CA GLY A 196 2.94 1.93 -31.43
C GLY A 196 1.75 1.10 -30.96
N TRP A 197 1.39 1.11 -29.67
CA TRP A 197 0.23 0.36 -29.15
C TRP A 197 -1.09 0.89 -29.71
N ALA A 198 -1.33 2.20 -29.63
CA ALA A 198 -2.56 2.84 -30.10
C ALA A 198 -2.77 2.62 -31.61
N ALA A 199 -1.69 2.65 -32.40
CA ALA A 199 -1.75 2.37 -33.83
C ALA A 199 -2.20 0.92 -34.12
N ARG A 200 -1.76 -0.07 -33.34
CA ARG A 200 -2.18 -1.48 -33.48
C ARG A 200 -3.63 -1.69 -33.07
N GLN A 201 -4.13 -0.91 -32.11
CA GLN A 201 -5.51 -0.93 -31.65
C GLN A 201 -6.45 -0.05 -32.50
N GLU A 202 -5.95 0.51 -33.62
CA GLU A 202 -6.69 1.43 -34.49
C GLU A 202 -7.22 2.68 -33.75
N LEU A 203 -6.53 3.09 -32.68
CA LEU A 203 -6.86 4.25 -31.86
C LEU A 203 -6.24 5.52 -32.42
N THR A 204 -6.93 6.64 -32.23
CA THR A 204 -6.49 7.94 -32.77
C THR A 204 -5.48 8.62 -31.86
N ILE A 205 -4.32 8.96 -32.42
CA ILE A 205 -3.27 9.74 -31.77
C ILE A 205 -3.42 11.21 -32.17
N SER A 206 -3.45 12.11 -31.19
CA SER A 206 -3.60 13.55 -31.43
C SER A 206 -2.93 14.39 -30.34
N PRO A 207 -2.25 15.49 -30.68
CA PRO A 207 -1.58 16.33 -29.69
C PRO A 207 -2.55 16.93 -28.67
N PRO A 208 -2.11 17.14 -27.41
CA PRO A 208 -2.78 17.99 -26.44
C PRO A 208 -3.15 19.35 -27.05
N LYS A 209 -4.36 19.84 -26.80
CA LYS A 209 -4.84 21.13 -27.34
C LYS A 209 -3.93 22.30 -27.01
N CYS A 210 -3.33 22.28 -25.82
CA CYS A 210 -2.41 23.31 -25.35
C CYS A 210 -1.13 23.40 -26.20
N ILE A 211 -0.72 22.31 -26.85
CA ILE A 211 0.44 22.31 -27.74
C ILE A 211 0.09 22.18 -29.21
N GLU A 212 -1.14 21.80 -29.59
CA GLU A 212 -1.57 21.49 -30.97
C GLU A 212 -1.02 22.45 -32.04
N LYS A 213 -0.93 23.76 -31.74
CA LYS A 213 -0.46 24.81 -32.66
C LYS A 213 1.04 25.14 -32.57
N THR A 214 1.79 24.48 -31.69
CA THR A 214 3.22 24.76 -31.44
C THR A 214 4.12 24.19 -32.53
N GLN A 215 3.70 23.13 -33.21
CA GLN A 215 4.46 22.50 -34.29
C GLN A 215 3.69 22.60 -35.60
N ARG A 216 4.42 22.88 -36.69
CA ARG A 216 3.86 22.89 -38.06
C ARG A 216 3.76 21.49 -38.66
N ASP A 217 4.72 20.63 -38.32
CA ASP A 217 4.79 19.24 -38.78
C ASP A 217 4.97 18.30 -37.59
N TRP A 218 3.82 17.90 -37.02
CA TRP A 218 3.79 16.93 -35.92
C TRP A 218 4.36 15.57 -36.31
N LYS A 219 4.20 15.15 -37.57
CA LYS A 219 4.70 13.86 -38.03
C LYS A 219 6.23 13.83 -37.97
N ARG A 220 6.89 14.87 -38.48
CA ARG A 220 8.34 15.00 -38.39
C ARG A 220 8.81 15.11 -36.94
N TYR A 221 8.14 15.94 -36.14
CA TYR A 221 8.45 16.10 -34.72
C TYR A 221 8.40 14.76 -33.97
N ILE A 222 7.34 13.96 -34.17
CA ILE A 222 7.19 12.65 -33.53
C ILE A 222 8.32 11.71 -33.95
N ILE A 223 8.65 11.64 -35.25
CA ILE A 223 9.74 10.79 -35.75
C ILE A 223 11.06 11.17 -35.07
N ASP A 224 11.40 12.45 -35.08
CA ASP A 224 12.67 12.94 -34.51
C ASP A 224 12.78 12.70 -32.98
N ASN A 225 11.64 12.65 -32.27
CA ASN A 225 11.61 12.47 -30.81
C ASN A 225 11.38 11.03 -30.34
N LEU A 226 10.93 10.12 -31.21
CA LEU A 226 10.69 8.71 -30.87
C LEU A 226 11.73 7.77 -31.48
N GLN A 227 12.32 8.11 -32.63
CA GLN A 227 13.22 7.21 -33.33
C GLN A 227 14.46 6.87 -32.48
N GLY A 228 14.67 5.58 -32.26
CA GLY A 228 15.79 5.06 -31.46
C GLY A 228 15.69 5.32 -29.96
N LYS A 229 14.54 5.80 -29.46
CA LYS A 229 14.32 6.00 -28.01
C LYS A 229 13.72 4.75 -27.36
N PRO A 230 14.10 4.45 -26.11
CA PRO A 230 13.50 3.34 -25.37
C PRO A 230 12.02 3.63 -25.08
N THR A 231 11.23 2.57 -25.04
CA THR A 231 9.79 2.61 -24.76
C THR A 231 9.45 1.65 -23.64
N TYR A 232 8.25 1.82 -23.08
CA TYR A 232 7.66 0.89 -22.12
C TYR A 232 7.77 -0.57 -22.60
N PRO A 233 8.03 -1.55 -21.70
CA PRO A 233 7.96 -2.96 -22.05
C PRO A 233 6.59 -3.34 -22.62
N ARG A 234 6.56 -4.39 -23.45
CA ARG A 234 5.30 -4.98 -23.92
C ARG A 234 4.79 -5.95 -22.85
N ASP A 235 3.48 -6.14 -22.80
CA ASP A 235 2.82 -7.18 -21.99
C ASP A 235 3.12 -7.07 -20.48
N PHE A 236 3.50 -5.86 -20.02
CA PHE A 236 3.88 -5.61 -18.63
C PHE A 236 2.66 -5.67 -17.71
N GLU A 237 1.52 -5.16 -18.17
CA GLU A 237 0.24 -5.23 -17.47
C GLU A 237 -0.23 -6.68 -17.32
N SER A 238 -0.13 -7.50 -18.37
CA SER A 238 -0.47 -8.92 -18.28
C SER A 238 0.48 -9.70 -17.38
N THR A 239 1.79 -9.37 -17.42
CA THR A 239 2.77 -9.98 -16.50
C THR A 239 2.42 -9.64 -15.05
N ALA A 240 2.01 -8.39 -14.77
CA ALA A 240 1.53 -8.00 -13.46
C ALA A 240 0.27 -8.78 -13.04
N GLU A 241 -0.71 -8.92 -13.94
CA GLU A 241 -1.95 -9.68 -13.69
C GLU A 241 -1.71 -11.17 -13.43
N ASP A 242 -0.67 -11.73 -14.06
CA ASP A 242 -0.27 -13.12 -13.85
C ASP A 242 0.44 -13.28 -12.49
N GLU A 243 1.39 -12.40 -12.14
CA GLU A 243 2.05 -12.44 -10.82
C GLU A 243 1.11 -12.16 -9.64
N LEU A 244 0.00 -11.44 -9.86
CA LEU A 244 -1.03 -11.26 -8.85
C LEU A 244 -1.67 -12.58 -8.41
N LYS A 245 -1.66 -13.60 -9.29
CA LYS A 245 -2.16 -14.95 -9.03
C LYS A 245 -0.98 -15.82 -8.62
N ILE A 246 -1.06 -16.38 -7.42
CA ILE A 246 -0.05 -17.35 -6.96
C ILE A 246 -0.59 -18.75 -7.24
N ASP A 247 0.09 -19.47 -8.12
CA ASP A 247 -0.22 -20.86 -8.43
C ASP A 247 -0.20 -21.72 -7.17
N GLY A 248 -1.25 -22.52 -6.97
CA GLY A 248 -1.42 -23.38 -5.80
C GLY A 248 -1.96 -22.68 -4.54
N LEU A 249 -2.15 -21.36 -4.55
CA LEU A 249 -2.78 -20.62 -3.44
C LEU A 249 -4.26 -20.38 -3.71
N ASN A 250 -5.13 -21.00 -2.92
CA ASN A 250 -6.58 -20.99 -3.12
C ASN A 250 -7.35 -20.76 -1.82
N THR A 251 -8.55 -20.19 -1.94
CA THR A 251 -9.50 -20.07 -0.82
C THR A 251 -9.93 -21.45 -0.35
N GLY A 252 -10.17 -21.58 0.96
CA GLY A 252 -10.54 -22.83 1.62
C GLY A 252 -9.36 -23.69 2.05
N GLN A 253 -8.13 -23.37 1.62
CA GLN A 253 -6.94 -24.12 2.03
C GLN A 253 -6.58 -23.85 3.49
N TYR A 254 -5.95 -24.85 4.12
CA TYR A 254 -5.54 -24.82 5.53
C TYR A 254 -4.06 -24.50 5.72
N LEU A 255 -3.75 -23.81 6.81
CA LEU A 255 -2.40 -23.46 7.24
C LEU A 255 -2.30 -23.37 8.77
N GLU A 256 -1.08 -23.35 9.29
CA GLU A 256 -0.80 -22.97 10.67
C GLU A 256 -0.37 -21.51 10.74
N ILE A 257 -0.85 -20.78 11.75
CA ILE A 257 -0.44 -19.39 11.98
C ILE A 257 -0.25 -19.15 13.46
N VAL A 258 0.66 -18.23 13.83
CA VAL A 258 0.78 -17.76 15.21
C VAL A 258 -0.58 -17.24 15.70
N ASP A 259 -1.00 -17.70 16.87
CA ASP A 259 -2.28 -17.33 17.46
C ASP A 259 -2.23 -15.90 18.05
N PRO A 260 -3.02 -14.95 17.52
CA PRO A 260 -3.03 -13.57 18.01
C PRO A 260 -3.41 -13.45 19.49
N THR A 261 -4.13 -14.44 20.03
CA THR A 261 -4.54 -14.47 21.43
C THR A 261 -3.52 -15.17 22.34
N CYS A 262 -2.52 -15.85 21.76
CA CYS A 262 -1.46 -16.55 22.48
C CYS A 262 -0.24 -16.78 21.55
N ILE A 263 0.61 -15.76 21.40
CA ILE A 263 1.68 -15.72 20.39
C ILE A 263 2.77 -16.79 20.54
N ARG A 264 2.81 -17.49 21.68
CA ARG A 264 3.70 -18.63 21.92
C ARG A 264 3.22 -19.92 21.23
N LYS A 265 2.01 -19.93 20.69
CA LYS A 265 1.39 -21.08 20.05
C LYS A 265 0.95 -20.74 18.64
N THR A 266 0.92 -21.76 17.79
CA THR A 266 0.20 -21.69 16.52
C THR A 266 -1.22 -22.21 16.67
N ARG A 267 -2.08 -21.84 15.71
CA ARG A 267 -3.46 -22.28 15.57
C ARG A 267 -3.74 -22.54 14.09
N VAL A 268 -4.55 -23.55 13.82
CA VAL A 268 -4.95 -23.87 12.45
C VAL A 268 -6.02 -22.88 11.98
N ALA A 269 -5.84 -22.38 10.77
CA ALA A 269 -6.76 -21.48 10.11
C ALA A 269 -6.99 -21.93 8.65
N PHE A 270 -8.03 -21.38 8.03
CA PHE A 270 -8.27 -21.54 6.60
C PHE A 270 -8.32 -20.18 5.90
N ILE A 271 -7.94 -20.16 4.62
CA ILE A 271 -8.00 -18.96 3.78
C ILE A 271 -9.46 -18.67 3.42
N GLU A 272 -10.00 -17.58 3.94
CA GLU A 272 -11.34 -17.11 3.56
C GLU A 272 -11.30 -16.32 2.26
N LYS A 273 -10.30 -15.45 2.09
CA LYS A 273 -10.21 -14.54 0.93
C LYS A 273 -8.76 -14.32 0.52
N LEU A 274 -8.56 -14.22 -0.79
CA LEU A 274 -7.31 -13.76 -1.40
C LEU A 274 -7.44 -12.29 -1.79
N SER A 275 -6.44 -11.49 -1.42
CA SER A 275 -6.37 -10.06 -1.73
C SER A 275 -5.42 -9.73 -2.88
N GLY A 276 -4.80 -10.75 -3.51
CA GLY A 276 -3.80 -10.59 -4.56
C GLY A 276 -2.37 -10.47 -4.02
N GLY A 277 -1.39 -10.84 -4.85
CA GLY A 277 0.04 -10.71 -4.53
C GLY A 277 0.44 -11.43 -3.23
N GLY A 278 -0.17 -12.59 -2.95
CA GLY A 278 0.14 -13.43 -1.78
C GLY A 278 -0.48 -13.02 -0.45
N ARG A 279 -1.27 -11.93 -0.39
CA ARG A 279 -1.96 -11.53 0.83
C ARG A 279 -3.26 -12.32 1.03
N VAL A 280 -3.39 -12.94 2.19
CA VAL A 280 -4.49 -13.83 2.58
C VAL A 280 -5.26 -13.24 3.76
N SER A 281 -6.58 -13.40 3.74
CA SER A 281 -7.45 -13.21 4.91
C SER A 281 -7.90 -14.57 5.39
N ILE A 282 -7.69 -14.86 6.66
CA ILE A 282 -7.91 -16.16 7.27
C ILE A 282 -8.97 -16.10 8.36
N LYS A 283 -9.58 -17.26 8.63
CA LYS A 283 -10.44 -17.51 9.79
C LYS A 283 -9.94 -18.73 10.54
N PHE A 284 -10.02 -18.67 11.87
CA PHE A 284 -9.65 -19.78 12.72
C PHE A 284 -10.68 -20.90 12.65
N PHE A 285 -10.19 -22.13 12.60
CA PHE A 285 -11.03 -23.29 12.33
C PHE A 285 -12.07 -23.56 13.43
N ASP A 286 -11.72 -23.36 14.71
CA ASP A 286 -12.58 -23.67 15.86
C ASP A 286 -13.70 -22.63 16.10
N GLY A 287 -13.93 -21.69 15.17
CA GLY A 287 -15.17 -20.93 15.02
C GLY A 287 -15.59 -20.06 16.21
N ARG A 288 -14.71 -19.86 17.18
CA ARG A 288 -14.99 -19.04 18.37
C ARG A 288 -14.82 -17.54 18.14
N ASP A 289 -14.13 -17.17 17.07
CA ASP A 289 -13.80 -15.79 16.75
C ASP A 289 -14.35 -15.45 15.36
N ASP A 290 -15.25 -14.46 15.28
CA ASP A 290 -15.68 -13.84 14.01
C ASP A 290 -14.56 -12.98 13.39
N GLU A 291 -13.38 -12.94 14.02
CA GLU A 291 -12.27 -12.11 13.62
C GLU A 291 -11.51 -12.69 12.43
N ILE A 292 -11.52 -11.92 11.34
CA ILE A 292 -10.66 -12.15 10.18
C ILE A 292 -9.26 -11.64 10.54
N PHE A 293 -8.22 -12.45 10.36
CA PHE A 293 -6.82 -12.01 10.42
C PHE A 293 -6.26 -11.94 9.01
N ALA A 294 -5.40 -10.97 8.70
CA ALA A 294 -4.84 -10.79 7.37
C ALA A 294 -3.32 -10.74 7.41
N CYS A 295 -2.65 -11.46 6.52
CA CYS A 295 -1.19 -11.43 6.41
C CYS A 295 -0.76 -11.83 5.00
N HIS A 296 0.51 -11.63 4.67
CA HIS A 296 1.08 -12.24 3.48
C HIS A 296 1.43 -13.72 3.73
N ILE A 297 1.30 -14.59 2.74
CA ILE A 297 1.57 -16.04 2.89
C ILE A 297 3.04 -16.34 3.26
N LYS A 298 3.95 -15.48 2.82
CA LYS A 298 5.38 -15.50 3.22
C LYS A 298 5.69 -14.77 4.54
N SER A 299 4.67 -14.33 5.29
CA SER A 299 4.89 -13.72 6.60
C SER A 299 5.51 -14.75 7.56
N PRO A 300 6.47 -14.36 8.43
CA PRO A 300 7.14 -15.29 9.33
C PRO A 300 6.23 -15.90 10.40
N VAL A 301 5.00 -15.40 10.55
CA VAL A 301 3.99 -15.96 11.45
C VAL A 301 3.12 -17.04 10.80
N CYS A 302 3.26 -17.24 9.49
CA CYS A 302 2.44 -18.13 8.68
C CYS A 302 3.25 -19.35 8.23
N HIS A 303 2.70 -20.55 8.43
CA HIS A 303 3.43 -21.80 8.30
C HIS A 303 2.61 -22.91 7.62
N PRO A 304 3.26 -23.87 6.95
CA PRO A 304 2.56 -25.04 6.41
C PRO A 304 1.97 -25.89 7.53
N LEU A 305 0.89 -26.59 7.20
CA LEU A 305 0.26 -27.53 8.13
C LEU A 305 1.24 -28.66 8.50
N GLY A 306 1.61 -28.75 9.77
CA GLY A 306 2.55 -29.73 10.33
C GLY A 306 3.81 -29.09 10.90
N TRP A 307 4.03 -27.82 10.58
CA TRP A 307 5.25 -27.09 10.92
C TRP A 307 5.53 -27.09 12.42
N SER A 308 4.52 -26.85 13.27
CA SER A 308 4.76 -26.79 14.72
C SER A 308 5.25 -28.12 15.28
N LEU A 309 4.71 -29.24 14.78
CA LEU A 309 5.16 -30.58 15.17
C LEU A 309 6.59 -30.86 14.69
N GLU A 310 6.90 -30.49 13.45
CA GLU A 310 8.22 -30.69 12.85
C GLU A 310 9.31 -29.88 13.57
N ILE A 311 9.00 -28.63 13.90
CA ILE A 311 9.94 -27.71 14.52
C ILE A 311 10.04 -27.90 16.04
N GLY A 312 9.00 -28.48 16.66
CA GLY A 312 8.90 -28.59 18.12
C GLY A 312 8.32 -27.35 18.80
N HIS A 313 7.56 -26.54 18.03
CA HIS A 313 6.81 -25.39 18.50
C HIS A 313 5.45 -25.82 19.05
N ASP A 314 4.95 -25.09 20.05
CA ASP A 314 3.64 -25.39 20.63
C ASP A 314 2.52 -25.04 19.65
N ARG A 315 1.48 -25.88 19.59
CA ARG A 315 0.25 -25.61 18.85
C ARG A 315 -0.97 -25.72 19.75
N ARG A 316 -2.07 -25.04 19.41
CA ARG A 316 -3.36 -25.30 20.04
C ARG A 316 -3.80 -26.74 19.77
N GLU A 317 -4.38 -27.36 20.79
CA GLU A 317 -4.86 -28.73 20.71
C GLU A 317 -5.98 -28.87 19.68
N MET A 318 -5.88 -29.91 18.86
CA MET A 318 -6.88 -30.30 17.87
C MET A 318 -6.86 -31.83 17.76
N PRO A 319 -8.00 -32.51 17.56
CA PRO A 319 -8.03 -33.96 17.38
C PRO A 319 -7.14 -34.41 16.21
N ASP A 320 -6.30 -35.42 16.43
CA ASP A 320 -5.30 -35.86 15.43
C ASP A 320 -5.93 -36.42 14.15
N ASP A 321 -7.06 -37.14 14.25
CA ASP A 321 -7.78 -37.64 13.07
C ASP A 321 -8.23 -36.49 12.17
N PHE A 322 -8.76 -35.44 12.81
CA PHE A 322 -9.21 -34.24 12.12
C PHE A 322 -8.04 -33.51 11.46
N TYR A 323 -6.88 -33.49 12.10
CA TYR A 323 -5.65 -32.90 11.55
C TYR A 323 -5.22 -33.55 10.23
N GLN A 324 -5.32 -34.89 10.14
CA GLN A 324 -4.93 -35.60 8.92
C GLN A 324 -5.85 -35.29 7.75
N ASP A 325 -7.16 -35.13 8.01
CA ASP A 325 -8.14 -34.80 6.97
C ASP A 325 -7.83 -33.46 6.28
N LEU A 326 -7.30 -32.48 7.03
CA LEU A 326 -6.96 -31.15 6.51
C LEU A 326 -5.77 -31.15 5.54
N LYS A 327 -4.87 -32.14 5.65
CA LYS A 327 -3.65 -32.20 4.80
C LYS A 327 -3.96 -32.31 3.32
N ASN A 328 -5.13 -32.86 2.97
CA ASN A 328 -5.54 -33.00 1.57
C ASN A 328 -5.87 -31.65 0.91
N ASN A 329 -6.07 -30.59 1.70
CA ASN A 329 -6.39 -29.25 1.22
C ASN A 329 -5.55 -28.19 1.95
N CYS A 330 -4.28 -28.46 2.24
CA CYS A 330 -3.39 -27.46 2.83
C CYS A 330 -2.72 -26.61 1.75
N VAL A 331 -2.27 -25.42 2.14
CA VAL A 331 -1.41 -24.59 1.27
C VAL A 331 -0.08 -25.32 1.05
N PRO A 332 0.45 -25.39 -0.19
CA PRO A 332 1.75 -26.00 -0.46
C PRO A 332 2.89 -25.34 0.33
N ALA A 333 3.81 -26.15 0.86
CA ALA A 333 4.85 -25.70 1.80
C ALA A 333 5.85 -24.72 1.16
N GLU A 334 6.08 -24.85 -0.15
CA GLU A 334 6.96 -24.01 -0.96
C GLU A 334 6.48 -22.55 -1.10
N LEU A 335 5.19 -22.28 -0.83
CA LEU A 335 4.62 -20.93 -0.92
C LEU A 335 4.91 -20.07 0.32
N PHE A 336 5.24 -20.70 1.44
CA PHE A 336 5.57 -20.02 2.69
C PHE A 336 7.00 -19.46 2.67
N ASN A 337 7.38 -18.76 3.75
CA ASN A 337 8.76 -18.30 3.90
C ASN A 337 9.73 -19.51 3.92
N GLN A 338 10.71 -19.49 3.01
CA GLN A 338 11.71 -20.54 2.83
C GLN A 338 13.06 -20.25 3.51
N ASP A 339 13.16 -19.20 4.33
CA ASP A 339 14.41 -18.78 4.98
C ASP A 339 15.08 -19.94 5.73
N ALA A 340 14.30 -20.74 6.46
CA ALA A 340 14.80 -21.91 7.20
C ALA A 340 15.39 -22.98 6.27
N GLU A 341 14.73 -23.28 5.15
CA GLU A 341 15.20 -24.29 4.18
C GLU A 341 16.43 -23.84 3.38
N GLN A 342 16.62 -22.53 3.27
CA GLN A 342 17.78 -21.94 2.60
C GLN A 342 19.01 -21.84 3.52
N THR A 343 18.86 -22.14 4.82
CA THR A 343 19.99 -22.08 5.75
C THR A 343 20.92 -23.28 5.60
N THR A 344 22.21 -23.00 5.42
CA THR A 344 23.26 -24.04 5.33
C THR A 344 23.92 -24.33 6.66
N PHE A 345 23.76 -23.44 7.64
CA PHE A 345 24.25 -23.59 9.00
C PHE A 345 23.33 -22.84 9.97
N VAL A 346 23.43 -23.19 11.26
CA VAL A 346 22.77 -22.48 12.36
C VAL A 346 23.84 -22.14 13.41
N PRO A 347 23.88 -20.91 13.94
CA PRO A 347 24.75 -20.58 15.07
C PRO A 347 24.50 -21.50 16.28
N GLN A 348 25.55 -21.76 17.06
CA GLN A 348 25.46 -22.61 18.25
C GLN A 348 24.92 -21.81 19.44
N PHE A 349 23.63 -21.48 19.40
CA PHE A 349 22.94 -20.87 20.54
C PHE A 349 22.82 -21.84 21.72
N GLU A 350 22.70 -21.29 22.93
CA GLU A 350 22.40 -22.03 24.16
C GLU A 350 21.21 -21.38 24.88
N GLU A 351 20.44 -22.19 25.59
CA GLU A 351 19.36 -21.68 26.45
C GLU A 351 19.95 -20.78 27.55
N GLY A 352 19.31 -19.64 27.79
CA GLY A 352 19.79 -18.62 28.72
C GLY A 352 20.64 -17.53 28.08
N MET A 353 21.12 -17.71 26.85
CA MET A 353 21.82 -16.63 26.13
C MET A 353 20.91 -15.41 25.94
N LYS A 354 21.50 -14.23 26.11
CA LYS A 354 20.85 -12.94 25.95
C LYS A 354 20.97 -12.43 24.52
N VAL A 355 19.92 -11.79 24.04
CA VAL A 355 19.82 -11.22 22.69
C VAL A 355 19.03 -9.91 22.77
N GLU A 356 19.13 -9.09 21.73
CA GLU A 356 18.19 -8.00 21.52
C GLU A 356 17.10 -8.47 20.55
N ALA A 357 15.85 -8.05 20.72
CA ALA A 357 14.80 -8.42 19.80
C ALA A 357 13.70 -7.35 19.69
N VAL A 358 13.10 -7.22 18.51
CA VAL A 358 11.85 -6.48 18.36
C VAL A 358 10.76 -7.20 19.15
N ASN A 359 10.05 -6.47 20.00
CA ASN A 359 8.98 -7.04 20.80
C ASN A 359 7.75 -7.32 19.94
N ALA A 360 7.36 -8.60 19.80
CA ALA A 360 6.23 -9.01 18.94
C ALA A 360 4.87 -8.43 19.36
N THR A 361 4.72 -8.00 20.62
CA THR A 361 3.49 -7.35 21.14
C THR A 361 3.60 -5.83 21.22
N ARG A 362 4.82 -5.29 21.06
CA ARG A 362 5.14 -3.86 21.05
C ARG A 362 6.19 -3.61 19.97
N VAL A 363 5.76 -3.70 18.72
CA VAL A 363 6.61 -3.67 17.51
C VAL A 363 7.38 -2.34 17.32
N ASN A 364 7.10 -1.33 18.13
CA ASN A 364 7.84 -0.06 18.19
C ASN A 364 9.10 -0.11 19.08
N SER A 365 9.36 -1.24 19.76
CA SER A 365 10.40 -1.35 20.78
C SER A 365 11.38 -2.48 20.47
N ILE A 366 12.67 -2.18 20.59
CA ILE A 366 13.73 -3.19 20.69
C ILE A 366 13.97 -3.44 22.18
N CYS A 367 13.97 -4.71 22.56
CA CYS A 367 14.07 -5.11 23.94
C CYS A 367 15.20 -6.09 24.20
N THR A 368 15.69 -6.12 25.44
CA THR A 368 16.50 -7.22 25.98
C THR A 368 15.64 -8.48 26.04
N ALA A 369 16.16 -9.61 25.58
CA ALA A 369 15.47 -10.88 25.55
C ALA A 369 16.40 -12.05 25.89
N THR A 370 15.82 -13.15 26.35
CA THR A 370 16.53 -14.39 26.67
C THR A 370 16.04 -15.54 25.79
N ILE A 371 16.96 -16.34 25.25
CA ILE A 371 16.63 -17.61 24.58
C ILE A 371 16.12 -18.60 25.63
N LYS A 372 14.86 -19.03 25.49
CA LYS A 372 14.21 -19.98 26.40
C LYS A 372 14.27 -21.41 25.93
N LYS A 373 14.18 -21.61 24.61
CA LYS A 373 14.18 -22.94 24.00
C LYS A 373 14.74 -22.87 22.60
N ILE A 374 15.60 -23.82 22.27
CA ILE A 374 16.13 -24.00 20.91
C ILE A 374 15.25 -25.03 20.20
N LEU A 375 14.73 -24.64 19.03
CA LEU A 375 13.86 -25.48 18.21
C LEU A 375 14.62 -26.01 16.98
N ASN A 376 14.00 -26.92 16.24
CA ASN A 376 14.63 -27.46 15.03
C ASN A 376 14.74 -26.38 13.94
N LYS A 377 15.61 -26.64 12.94
CA LYS A 377 15.83 -25.76 11.78
C LYS A 377 16.10 -24.28 12.14
N GLY A 378 16.78 -24.03 13.27
CA GLY A 378 17.25 -22.68 13.63
C GLY A 378 16.17 -21.73 14.18
N TYR A 379 14.99 -22.25 14.54
CA TYR A 379 14.00 -21.48 15.28
C TYR A 379 14.36 -21.42 16.78
N LEU A 380 14.03 -20.30 17.42
CA LEU A 380 14.33 -20.01 18.81
C LEU A 380 13.06 -19.45 19.48
N MET A 381 12.67 -20.02 20.62
CA MET A 381 11.74 -19.36 21.52
C MET A 381 12.51 -18.39 22.39
N ILE A 382 12.12 -17.12 22.34
CA ILE A 382 12.69 -16.06 23.18
C ILE A 382 11.61 -15.44 24.06
N SER A 383 12.04 -14.82 25.15
CA SER A 383 11.18 -14.11 26.08
C SER A 383 11.77 -12.75 26.35
N ILE A 384 10.96 -11.69 26.36
CA ILE A 384 11.42 -10.34 26.71
C ILE A 384 11.73 -10.29 28.21
N ASP A 385 12.89 -9.72 28.54
CA ASP A 385 13.39 -9.72 29.90
C ASP A 385 12.58 -8.80 30.83
N ALA A 386 12.56 -9.19 32.11
CA ALA A 386 11.90 -8.50 33.20
C ALA A 386 12.37 -7.05 33.36
N SER A 387 11.55 -6.28 34.06
CA SER A 387 12.12 -5.23 34.90
C SER A 387 12.85 -5.83 36.10
N ALA A 388 14.04 -5.31 36.40
CA ALA A 388 14.74 -5.55 37.66
C ALA A 388 14.04 -4.88 38.86
N ASN A 389 13.14 -3.94 38.60
CA ASN A 389 12.31 -3.30 39.62
C ASN A 389 11.22 -4.28 40.10
N PRO A 390 11.20 -4.68 41.39
CA PRO A 390 10.18 -5.58 41.93
C PRO A 390 8.75 -5.04 41.78
N GLU A 391 8.57 -3.72 41.65
CA GLU A 391 7.27 -3.11 41.39
C GLU A 391 6.75 -3.37 39.97
N PHE A 392 7.61 -3.72 39.01
CA PHE A 392 7.23 -4.01 37.63
C PHE A 392 7.53 -5.45 37.21
N SER A 393 8.03 -6.28 38.13
CA SER A 393 8.33 -7.69 37.88
C SER A 393 7.09 -8.53 37.56
N HIS A 394 5.88 -8.04 37.84
CA HIS A 394 4.64 -8.71 37.45
C HIS A 394 4.17 -8.37 36.02
N ILE A 395 4.84 -7.43 35.33
CA ILE A 395 4.65 -7.14 33.90
C ILE A 395 5.26 -8.27 33.03
N HIS A 396 5.78 -9.32 33.65
CA HIS A 396 5.96 -10.61 33.01
C HIS A 396 4.63 -11.19 32.55
N SER A 397 4.36 -11.03 31.26
CA SER A 397 3.38 -11.87 30.60
C SER A 397 3.97 -13.28 30.49
N ALA A 398 3.30 -14.27 31.09
CA ALA A 398 3.52 -15.69 30.76
C ALA A 398 3.26 -16.00 29.26
N ASP A 399 2.75 -15.01 28.51
CA ASP A 399 2.54 -15.00 27.07
C ASP A 399 3.51 -14.03 26.35
N SER A 400 4.66 -13.70 26.95
CA SER A 400 5.75 -12.94 26.32
C SER A 400 6.72 -13.81 25.53
N ASP A 401 6.54 -15.13 25.57
CA ASP A 401 7.35 -16.05 24.79
C ASP A 401 6.87 -16.05 23.33
N PHE A 402 7.79 -15.84 22.41
CA PHE A 402 7.50 -15.91 20.97
C PHE A 402 8.68 -16.46 20.20
N CYS A 403 8.38 -16.88 18.97
CA CYS A 403 9.34 -17.57 18.12
C CYS A 403 9.96 -16.62 17.09
N TYR A 404 11.28 -16.65 16.97
CA TYR A 404 11.97 -16.13 15.78
C TYR A 404 12.89 -17.20 15.19
N HIS A 405 13.01 -17.20 13.88
CA HIS A 405 14.11 -17.86 13.20
C HIS A 405 15.38 -17.01 13.32
N TRP A 406 16.55 -17.61 13.50
CA TRP A 406 17.81 -16.87 13.73
C TRP A 406 18.20 -15.90 12.61
N THR A 407 17.72 -16.14 11.38
CA THR A 407 17.95 -15.24 10.24
C THR A 407 17.05 -14.00 10.25
N SER A 408 16.04 -13.95 11.13
CA SER A 408 15.14 -12.81 11.25
C SER A 408 15.89 -11.57 11.70
N SER A 409 15.73 -10.46 10.96
CA SER A 409 16.27 -9.15 11.37
C SER A 409 15.60 -8.58 12.62
N CYS A 410 14.54 -9.21 13.12
CA CYS A 410 13.94 -8.86 14.40
C CYS A 410 14.67 -9.48 15.60
N LEU A 411 15.56 -10.46 15.40
CA LEU A 411 16.46 -11.00 16.41
C LEU A 411 17.84 -10.37 16.19
N GLN A 412 18.49 -9.84 17.22
CA GLN A 412 19.69 -9.03 17.11
C GLN A 412 20.73 -9.42 18.15
N TYR A 413 22.00 -9.08 17.85
CA TYR A 413 23.10 -9.28 18.78
C TYR A 413 23.05 -8.25 19.93
N THR A 414 23.62 -8.61 21.08
CA THR A 414 23.81 -7.70 22.21
C THR A 414 24.70 -6.53 21.81
N GLY A 415 24.20 -5.30 21.95
CA GLY A 415 24.86 -4.08 21.51
C GLY A 415 24.32 -3.49 20.21
N PHE A 416 23.40 -4.15 19.51
CA PHE A 416 22.81 -3.64 18.26
C PHE A 416 22.16 -2.26 18.46
N ALA A 417 21.32 -2.10 19.47
CA ALA A 417 20.64 -0.84 19.77
C ALA A 417 21.64 0.29 20.02
N ARG A 418 22.73 0.02 20.75
CA ARG A 418 23.83 0.97 20.96
C ARG A 418 24.50 1.35 19.64
N ASP A 419 24.83 0.37 18.80
CA ASP A 419 25.54 0.59 17.53
C ASP A 419 24.72 1.44 16.55
N PHE A 420 23.38 1.40 16.64
CA PHE A 420 22.45 2.19 15.83
C PHE A 420 21.82 3.38 16.56
N SER A 421 22.25 3.70 17.78
CA SER A 421 21.71 4.79 18.61
C SER A 421 20.18 4.70 18.81
N LEU A 422 19.69 3.49 19.09
CA LEU A 422 18.30 3.18 19.37
C LEU A 422 18.09 2.95 20.88
N PRO A 423 16.91 3.27 21.43
CA PRO A 423 16.58 2.92 22.80
C PRO A 423 16.43 1.39 22.93
N LEU A 424 17.10 0.82 23.91
CA LEU A 424 16.95 -0.58 24.32
C LEU A 424 16.10 -0.63 25.58
N THR A 425 15.08 -1.48 25.61
CA THR A 425 14.13 -1.52 26.72
C THR A 425 13.90 -2.92 27.30
N ASN A 426 13.30 -3.00 28.49
CA ASN A 426 12.78 -4.28 29.02
C ASN A 426 11.27 -4.45 28.77
N ALA A 427 10.66 -5.50 29.31
CA ALA A 427 9.23 -5.76 29.22
C ALA A 427 8.35 -4.61 29.77
N ALA A 428 8.83 -3.89 30.80
CA ALA A 428 8.13 -2.73 31.35
C ALA A 428 8.29 -1.46 30.49
N GLY A 429 9.19 -1.47 29.50
CA GLY A 429 9.50 -0.30 28.67
C GLY A 429 10.51 0.65 29.31
N GLU A 430 11.20 0.23 30.37
CA GLU A 430 12.31 0.99 30.94
C GLU A 430 13.53 0.84 30.05
N GLU A 431 14.28 1.93 29.85
CA GLU A 431 15.54 1.90 29.11
C GLU A 431 16.62 1.15 29.90
N ILE A 432 17.36 0.28 29.21
CA ILE A 432 18.35 -0.63 29.79
C ILE A 432 19.67 -0.51 29.02
N GLU A 433 20.78 -0.60 29.74
CA GLU A 433 22.12 -0.83 29.19
C GLU A 433 22.57 -2.26 29.52
N TRP A 434 23.33 -2.88 28.61
CA TRP A 434 23.86 -4.24 28.84
C TRP A 434 25.01 -4.23 29.84
N ASP A 435 25.02 -5.23 30.71
CA ASP A 435 26.21 -5.65 31.44
C ASP A 435 27.14 -6.43 30.51
N GLU A 436 28.47 -6.26 30.64
CA GLU A 436 29.45 -6.93 29.75
C GLU A 436 29.33 -8.47 29.81
N GLU A 437 28.89 -9.02 30.94
CA GLU A 437 28.71 -10.46 31.15
C GLU A 437 27.53 -11.06 30.37
N ASP A 438 26.57 -10.22 29.98
CA ASP A 438 25.40 -10.62 29.22
C ASP A 438 25.65 -10.63 27.70
N PHE A 439 26.82 -10.16 27.23
CA PHE A 439 27.10 -10.14 25.79
C PHE A 439 27.19 -11.55 25.20
N LEU A 440 26.63 -11.71 24.01
CA LEU A 440 26.80 -12.93 23.23
C LEU A 440 28.28 -13.20 22.96
N PRO A 441 28.68 -14.49 22.87
CA PRO A 441 30.00 -14.86 22.38
C PRO A 441 30.29 -14.19 21.02
N GLU A 442 31.51 -13.67 20.87
CA GLU A 442 31.96 -12.91 19.69
C GLU A 442 31.60 -13.62 18.38
N LYS A 443 31.85 -14.93 18.30
CA LYS A 443 31.51 -15.76 17.13
C LYS A 443 30.03 -15.71 16.75
N ILE A 444 29.10 -15.74 17.72
CA ILE A 444 27.65 -15.68 17.44
C ILE A 444 27.25 -14.26 17.06
N SER A 445 27.83 -13.26 17.74
CA SER A 445 27.61 -11.85 17.45
C SER A 445 28.00 -11.51 16.01
N ASP A 446 29.16 -11.97 15.55
CA ASP A 446 29.62 -11.80 14.17
C ASP A 446 28.73 -12.53 13.17
N GLN A 447 28.28 -13.75 13.48
CA GLN A 447 27.33 -14.49 12.63
C GLN A 447 26.00 -13.75 12.47
N LEU A 448 25.51 -13.07 13.51
CA LEU A 448 24.31 -12.24 13.43
C LEU A 448 24.55 -10.99 12.58
N LYS A 449 25.69 -10.30 12.75
CA LYS A 449 26.08 -9.11 11.95
C LYS A 449 26.30 -9.42 10.46
N GLU A 450 26.75 -10.62 10.14
CA GLU A 450 27.10 -11.00 8.77
C GLU A 450 25.97 -11.70 7.99
N ARG A 451 24.81 -11.89 8.62
CA ARG A 451 23.70 -12.64 8.02
C ARG A 451 23.19 -11.97 6.74
N THR A 452 22.77 -12.80 5.78
CA THR A 452 22.35 -12.36 4.46
C THR A 452 21.21 -11.35 4.49
N ALA A 453 20.29 -11.48 5.44
CA ALA A 453 19.15 -10.57 5.60
C ALA A 453 19.55 -9.11 5.89
N GLU A 454 20.76 -8.86 6.39
CA GLU A 454 21.27 -7.51 6.67
C GLU A 454 22.01 -6.88 5.50
N LYS A 455 22.49 -7.70 4.57
CA LYS A 455 23.32 -7.26 3.45
C LYS A 455 22.47 -6.57 2.39
N ASN A 456 23.01 -5.49 1.83
CA ASN A 456 22.46 -4.76 0.68
C ASN A 456 21.05 -4.21 0.88
N ASN A 457 20.68 -3.79 2.09
CA ASN A 457 19.43 -3.04 2.31
C ASN A 457 19.40 -1.79 1.40
N PRO A 458 18.45 -1.71 0.44
CA PRO A 458 18.44 -0.64 -0.56
C PRO A 458 17.69 0.62 -0.10
N PHE A 459 17.03 0.58 1.06
CA PHE A 459 16.16 1.65 1.51
C PHE A 459 16.93 2.88 2.00
N LYS A 460 16.26 4.03 1.92
CA LYS A 460 16.79 5.31 2.39
C LYS A 460 15.79 6.00 3.30
N VAL A 461 16.30 6.66 4.33
CA VAL A 461 15.52 7.53 5.21
C VAL A 461 14.77 8.59 4.38
N GLY A 462 13.49 8.79 4.73
CA GLY A 462 12.58 9.71 4.06
C GLY A 462 11.83 9.13 2.86
N TRP A 463 12.14 7.91 2.42
CA TRP A 463 11.36 7.26 1.36
C TRP A 463 9.96 6.89 1.84
N LYS A 464 8.99 7.13 0.94
CA LYS A 464 7.58 6.78 1.12
C LYS A 464 7.29 5.36 0.62
N LEU A 465 6.41 4.67 1.33
CA LEU A 465 5.94 3.33 1.00
C LEU A 465 4.54 3.10 1.60
N GLU A 466 3.94 1.96 1.30
CA GLU A 466 2.74 1.47 1.97
C GLU A 466 3.18 0.40 2.99
N ALA A 467 2.74 0.48 4.25
CA ALA A 467 3.09 -0.51 5.26
C ALA A 467 1.84 -1.06 5.94
N VAL A 468 1.83 -2.36 6.21
CA VAL A 468 0.84 -2.99 7.09
C VAL A 468 1.04 -2.44 8.51
N ASP A 469 -0.04 -2.11 9.19
CA ASP A 469 0.02 -1.91 10.64
C ASP A 469 0.10 -3.29 11.31
N LEU A 470 1.26 -3.66 11.87
CA LEU A 470 1.45 -4.98 12.48
C LEU A 470 0.55 -5.20 13.71
N MET A 471 0.00 -4.14 14.30
CA MET A 471 -0.96 -4.20 15.42
C MET A 471 -2.40 -4.35 14.94
N ASP A 472 -2.71 -3.97 13.69
CA ASP A 472 -3.98 -4.27 13.00
C ASP A 472 -3.72 -4.62 11.52
N PRO A 473 -3.37 -5.90 11.23
CA PRO A 473 -2.88 -6.31 9.90
C PRO A 473 -3.91 -6.20 8.75
N LYS A 474 -5.14 -5.76 9.04
CA LYS A 474 -6.14 -5.37 8.04
C LYS A 474 -5.81 -4.02 7.40
N LEU A 475 -5.10 -3.16 8.13
CA LEU A 475 -4.79 -1.80 7.71
C LEU A 475 -3.47 -1.77 6.97
N ILE A 476 -3.48 -1.10 5.82
CA ILE A 476 -2.27 -0.70 5.10
C ILE A 476 -2.29 0.81 5.02
N CYS A 477 -1.17 1.44 5.36
CA CYS A 477 -1.07 2.86 5.64
C CYS A 477 0.08 3.49 4.85
N PRO A 478 -0.09 4.72 4.32
CA PRO A 478 1.01 5.53 3.80
C PRO A 478 2.04 5.78 4.90
N SER A 479 3.29 5.44 4.63
CA SER A 479 4.34 5.39 5.64
C SER A 479 5.68 5.93 5.11
N THR A 480 6.57 6.26 6.03
CA THR A 480 7.90 6.80 5.77
C THR A 480 8.97 5.96 6.46
N VAL A 481 10.06 5.67 5.75
CA VAL A 481 11.27 5.12 6.38
C VAL A 481 11.90 6.20 7.26
N LYS A 482 11.82 6.05 8.58
CA LYS A 482 12.37 6.97 9.58
C LYS A 482 13.85 6.69 9.87
N ASN A 483 14.21 5.41 9.94
CA ASN A 483 15.58 4.97 10.17
C ASN A 483 15.89 3.66 9.43
N VAL A 484 17.17 3.42 9.14
CA VAL A 484 17.68 2.20 8.49
C VAL A 484 18.81 1.63 9.36
N CYS A 485 18.54 0.49 10.00
CA CYS A 485 19.41 -0.13 11.01
C CYS A 485 19.80 -1.54 10.53
N ALA A 486 20.85 -1.62 9.70
CA ALA A 486 21.23 -2.85 8.99
C ALA A 486 20.03 -3.48 8.23
N GLY A 487 19.59 -4.67 8.65
CA GLY A 487 18.44 -5.38 8.07
C GLY A 487 17.06 -4.87 8.51
N LEU A 488 17.01 -3.95 9.48
CA LEU A 488 15.77 -3.49 10.12
C LEU A 488 15.45 -2.04 9.72
N LEU A 489 14.19 -1.76 9.40
CA LEU A 489 13.69 -0.42 9.10
C LEU A 489 12.83 0.05 10.27
N GLN A 490 12.97 1.33 10.65
CA GLN A 490 11.96 1.99 11.48
C GLN A 490 10.98 2.70 10.55
N ILE A 491 9.73 2.24 10.53
CA ILE A 491 8.66 2.72 9.65
C ILE A 491 7.71 3.58 10.46
N GLY A 492 7.56 4.85 10.07
CA GLY A 492 6.57 5.73 10.67
C GLY A 492 5.33 5.92 9.80
N PHE A 493 4.16 5.89 10.42
CA PHE A 493 2.88 6.05 9.72
C PHE A 493 2.52 7.53 9.55
N ASP A 494 2.30 7.96 8.32
CA ASP A 494 2.15 9.38 8.02
C ASP A 494 0.91 9.99 8.73
N GLY A 495 1.13 11.08 9.48
CA GLY A 495 0.09 11.75 10.26
C GLY A 495 -0.18 11.15 11.64
N TRP A 496 0.59 10.14 12.04
CA TRP A 496 0.62 9.58 13.39
C TRP A 496 1.92 9.98 14.09
N GLY A 497 1.92 9.92 15.43
CA GLY A 497 3.11 10.23 16.24
C GLY A 497 4.08 9.05 16.28
N ASP A 498 5.31 9.32 16.71
CA ASP A 498 6.40 8.35 16.70
C ASP A 498 6.15 7.12 17.61
N ASP A 499 5.21 7.21 18.56
CA ASP A 499 4.76 6.07 19.39
C ASP A 499 4.17 4.91 18.55
N PHE A 500 3.72 5.21 17.33
CA PHE A 500 3.17 4.23 16.38
C PHE A 500 4.21 3.71 15.40
N ASP A 501 5.44 4.22 15.41
CA ASP A 501 6.49 3.77 14.49
C ASP A 501 6.81 2.28 14.75
N GLN A 502 7.10 1.49 13.72
CA GLN A 502 7.29 0.05 13.83
C GLN A 502 8.64 -0.38 13.27
N PHE A 503 9.30 -1.32 13.95
CA PHE A 503 10.50 -1.97 13.44
C PHE A 503 10.11 -3.14 12.54
N ILE A 504 10.48 -3.06 11.27
CA ILE A 504 10.10 -4.03 10.24
C ILE A 504 11.35 -4.43 9.43
N PRO A 505 11.63 -5.73 9.21
CA PRO A 505 12.72 -6.16 8.32
C PRO A 505 12.54 -5.60 6.90
N TRP A 506 13.61 -5.17 6.24
CA TRP A 506 13.48 -4.56 4.90
C TRP A 506 12.98 -5.54 3.81
N ARG A 507 13.17 -6.85 4.02
CA ARG A 507 12.63 -7.91 3.14
C ARG A 507 11.24 -8.37 3.56
N SER A 508 10.64 -7.73 4.57
CA SER A 508 9.33 -8.12 5.08
C SER A 508 8.28 -8.07 3.97
N PRO A 509 7.39 -9.07 3.90
CA PRO A 509 6.26 -9.04 2.98
C PRO A 509 5.12 -8.12 3.43
N ASP A 510 5.34 -7.33 4.48
CA ASP A 510 4.36 -6.42 5.10
C ASP A 510 4.66 -4.93 4.78
N ILE A 511 5.61 -4.65 3.87
CA ILE A 511 5.86 -3.32 3.31
C ILE A 511 5.80 -3.39 1.79
N TYR A 512 5.19 -2.39 1.14
CA TYR A 512 4.91 -2.40 -0.28
C TYR A 512 5.29 -1.07 -0.95
N PRO A 513 5.58 -1.08 -2.27
CA PRO A 513 5.80 0.15 -3.02
C PRO A 513 4.55 1.05 -3.04
N ALA A 514 4.75 2.37 -3.17
CA ALA A 514 3.64 3.29 -3.36
C ALA A 514 2.80 2.92 -4.60
N GLY A 515 1.49 2.76 -4.43
CA GLY A 515 0.56 2.33 -5.47
C GLY A 515 0.23 0.83 -5.45
N TRP A 516 0.80 0.04 -4.54
CA TRP A 516 0.53 -1.39 -4.44
C TRP A 516 -0.94 -1.67 -4.08
N CYS A 517 -1.51 -0.97 -3.08
CA CYS A 517 -2.92 -1.10 -2.72
C CYS A 517 -3.85 -0.83 -3.90
N GLU A 518 -3.53 0.15 -4.76
CA GLU A 518 -4.30 0.42 -5.96
C GLU A 518 -4.21 -0.73 -6.97
N LEU A 519 -3.01 -1.32 -7.14
CA LEU A 519 -2.77 -2.45 -8.03
C LEU A 519 -3.55 -3.70 -7.60
N VAL A 520 -3.57 -4.02 -6.30
CA VAL A 520 -4.24 -5.21 -5.76
C VAL A 520 -5.71 -4.98 -5.37
N ASN A 521 -6.23 -3.77 -5.61
CA ASN A 521 -7.56 -3.33 -5.16
C ASN A 521 -7.79 -3.50 -3.64
N HIS A 522 -6.77 -3.18 -2.85
CA HIS A 522 -6.83 -3.11 -1.40
C HIS A 522 -7.07 -1.67 -0.93
N SER A 523 -7.79 -1.51 0.18
CA SER A 523 -8.02 -0.19 0.77
C SER A 523 -6.74 0.34 1.42
N LEU A 524 -6.31 1.54 1.03
CA LEU A 524 -5.20 2.27 1.64
C LEU A 524 -5.76 3.34 2.59
N GLN A 525 -5.28 3.35 3.83
CA GLN A 525 -5.70 4.33 4.83
C GLN A 525 -5.25 5.75 4.45
N ALA A 526 -5.99 6.77 4.91
CA ALA A 526 -5.59 8.15 4.73
C ALA A 526 -4.75 8.65 5.93
N PRO A 527 -3.71 9.48 5.71
CA PRO A 527 -2.95 10.09 6.80
C PRO A 527 -3.86 10.97 7.68
N LYS A 528 -3.74 10.85 9.01
CA LYS A 528 -4.62 11.54 9.99
C LYS A 528 -4.68 13.07 9.80
N GLU A 529 -3.60 13.72 9.39
CA GLU A 529 -3.58 15.17 9.17
C GLU A 529 -4.38 15.60 7.93
N THR A 530 -4.51 14.73 6.93
CA THR A 530 -5.34 15.01 5.74
C THR A 530 -6.83 15.08 6.11
N GLU A 531 -7.28 14.34 7.13
CA GLU A 531 -8.61 14.51 7.70
C GLU A 531 -8.80 15.90 8.30
N ASN A 532 -7.79 16.46 8.99
CA ASN A 532 -7.92 17.73 9.68
C ASN A 532 -7.87 18.92 8.72
N LEU A 533 -7.09 18.83 7.64
CA LEU A 533 -7.12 19.80 6.54
C LEU A 533 -8.50 19.84 5.86
N SER A 534 -9.17 18.69 5.72
CA SER A 534 -10.55 18.63 5.20
C SER A 534 -11.57 19.31 6.15
N LYS A 535 -11.37 19.21 7.47
CA LYS A 535 -12.22 19.86 8.50
C LYS A 535 -11.98 21.37 8.57
N ALA A 536 -10.73 21.83 8.44
CA ALA A 536 -10.37 23.24 8.40
C ALA A 536 -10.90 23.95 7.14
N ALA A 537 -10.86 23.27 5.99
CA ALA A 537 -11.48 23.75 4.75
C ALA A 537 -13.01 23.86 4.85
N LYS A 538 -13.68 22.92 5.54
CA LYS A 538 -15.13 23.00 5.83
C LYS A 538 -15.48 24.16 6.76
N ARG A 539 -14.71 24.39 7.82
CA ARG A 539 -14.92 25.53 8.75
C ARG A 539 -14.77 26.90 8.08
N ARG A 540 -13.86 27.02 7.10
CA ARG A 540 -13.70 28.25 6.31
C ARG A 540 -14.89 28.54 5.39
N ARG A 541 -15.62 27.52 4.94
CA ARG A 541 -16.81 27.68 4.07
C ARG A 541 -18.09 28.00 4.84
N THR A 542 -18.18 27.58 6.10
CA THR A 542 -19.35 27.88 6.96
C THR A 542 -19.22 29.19 7.75
N GLY A 543 -18.08 29.89 7.65
CA GLY A 543 -17.81 31.17 8.33
C GLY A 543 -18.01 32.41 7.47
N ARG A 544 -18.49 32.25 6.23
CA ARG A 544 -18.98 33.34 5.36
C ARG A 544 -20.41 33.03 4.94
N SER A 545 -21.34 33.23 5.87
CA SER A 545 -22.76 33.42 5.57
C SER A 545 -23.22 34.66 6.31
#